data_AF-A0A933ZLM1-F1
#
_entry.id   AF-A0A933ZLM1-F1
#
_cell.length_a   1.000
_cell.length_b   1.000
_cell.length_c   1.000
_cell.angle_alpha   90.00
_cell.angle_beta   90.00
_cell.angle_gamma   90.00
#
_symmetry.space_group_name_H-M   'P 1'
#
loop_
_entity.id
_entity.type
_entity.pdbx_description
1 polymer ?
#
loop_
_entity_poly.entity_id
_entity_poly.type
_entity_poly.pdbx_seq_one_letter_code
_entity_poly.pdbx_strand_id
1 'polypeptide(L)'
;MAESASMPARVKVGRRNFLIDRSFQLKYTLYMVIVGAAISLLFGAMMYQAHVEATQLIDMPDPLREAVKSQDATLLWLVMAIAVVMAVALGLFGILVTHRVAGPMYVFSHYMSVLGDGRFPMLRPLRKKDELKSFYEVFHGAVATMKERDKARGAELKMIAASIEEAAAKAPDAAAALKPSAEMLRAMADKLIVAASTEEPATPGQKAEKASRAA
;
A
#
# COMPACT_ATOMS: atom_id res chain seq x y z
N MET A 1 -12.10 15.10 -50.66
CA MET A 1 -10.87 14.47 -50.13
C MET A 1 -10.89 14.67 -48.63
N ALA A 2 -11.32 13.67 -47.86
CA ALA A 2 -11.41 13.76 -46.40
C ALA A 2 -10.17 13.08 -45.80
N GLU A 3 -9.38 13.89 -45.10
CA GLU A 3 -8.12 13.51 -44.47
C GLU A 3 -8.41 12.63 -43.23
N SER A 4 -8.04 11.35 -43.30
CA SER A 4 -8.17 10.42 -42.18
C SER A 4 -7.10 10.73 -41.14
N ALA A 5 -7.47 11.45 -40.07
CA ALA A 5 -6.60 11.67 -38.93
C ALA A 5 -6.27 10.33 -38.26
N SER A 6 -5.03 9.88 -38.39
CA SER A 6 -4.51 8.67 -37.73
C SER A 6 -4.44 8.92 -36.22
N MET A 7 -5.24 8.17 -35.44
CA MET A 7 -5.14 8.22 -33.98
C MET A 7 -3.77 7.67 -33.53
N PRO A 8 -3.05 8.37 -32.63
CA PRO A 8 -1.76 7.87 -32.14
C PRO A 8 -1.96 6.59 -31.32
N ALA A 9 -1.15 5.57 -31.62
CA ALA A 9 -1.19 4.27 -30.98
C ALA A 9 -1.03 4.38 -29.44
N ARG A 10 -1.97 3.80 -28.69
CA ARG A 10 -1.95 3.72 -27.22
C ARG A 10 -0.69 2.98 -26.75
N VAL A 11 0.29 3.72 -26.24
CA VAL A 11 1.44 3.13 -25.52
C VAL A 11 0.93 2.56 -24.19
N LYS A 12 0.67 1.25 -24.16
CA LYS A 12 0.40 0.52 -22.91
C LYS A 12 1.69 0.45 -22.10
N VAL A 13 1.88 1.40 -21.18
CA VAL A 13 2.97 1.34 -20.20
C VAL A 13 2.70 0.18 -19.24
N GLY A 14 3.28 -0.98 -19.54
CA GLY A 14 3.23 -2.15 -18.67
C GLY A 14 3.97 -1.88 -17.38
N ARG A 15 3.24 -1.68 -16.27
CA ARG A 15 3.84 -1.63 -14.92
C ARG A 15 4.34 -3.03 -14.57
N ARG A 16 5.61 -3.32 -14.87
CA ARG A 16 6.22 -4.65 -14.79
C ARG A 16 6.90 -5.01 -13.45
N ASN A 17 6.86 -4.15 -12.43
CA ASN A 17 7.43 -4.48 -11.11
C ASN A 17 6.34 -4.94 -10.13
N PHE A 18 6.17 -6.25 -10.01
CA PHE A 18 5.32 -6.88 -8.96
C PHE A 18 5.96 -6.80 -7.56
N LEU A 19 7.27 -6.65 -7.50
CA LEU A 19 8.03 -6.53 -6.25
C LEU A 19 8.31 -5.06 -5.94
N ILE A 20 7.35 -4.39 -5.31
CA ILE A 20 7.52 -2.99 -4.86
C ILE A 20 8.35 -2.97 -3.56
N ASP A 21 8.05 -3.88 -2.63
CA ASP A 21 8.80 -4.09 -1.40
C ASP A 21 9.17 -5.58 -1.27
N ARG A 22 10.35 -5.95 -1.77
CA ARG A 22 10.84 -7.33 -1.80
C ARG A 22 10.98 -7.91 -0.39
N SER A 23 11.47 -7.11 0.55
CA SER A 23 11.66 -7.51 1.95
C SER A 23 10.35 -7.88 2.61
N PHE A 24 9.32 -7.05 2.47
CA PHE A 24 8.01 -7.31 3.06
C PHE A 24 7.36 -8.54 2.41
N GLN A 25 7.27 -8.57 1.08
CA GLN A 25 6.57 -9.66 0.38
C GLN A 25 7.23 -11.02 0.64
N LEU A 26 8.56 -11.13 0.57
CA LEU A 26 9.26 -12.38 0.80
C LEU A 26 9.18 -12.83 2.26
N LYS A 27 9.32 -11.91 3.22
CA LYS A 27 9.23 -12.25 4.66
C LYS A 27 7.89 -12.88 5.01
N TYR A 28 6.78 -12.27 4.60
CA TYR A 28 5.44 -12.77 4.93
C TYR A 28 5.04 -13.98 4.07
N THR A 29 5.47 -14.04 2.81
CA THR A 29 5.27 -15.24 1.98
C THR A 29 6.01 -16.43 2.57
N LEU A 30 7.25 -16.24 3.03
CA LEU A 30 8.03 -17.28 3.70
C LEU A 30 7.34 -17.75 4.99
N TYR A 31 6.82 -16.82 5.80
CA TYR A 31 6.03 -17.19 6.98
C TYR A 31 4.79 -18.03 6.63
N MET A 32 4.04 -17.67 5.58
CA MET A 32 2.90 -18.48 5.11
C MET A 32 3.33 -19.88 4.68
N VAL A 33 4.42 -20.00 3.93
CA VAL A 33 4.94 -21.30 3.45
C VAL A 33 5.42 -22.15 4.63
N ILE A 34 6.15 -21.57 5.59
CA ILE A 34 6.64 -22.31 6.77
C ILE A 34 5.48 -22.81 7.63
N VAL A 35 4.49 -21.96 7.91
CA VAL A 35 3.31 -22.36 8.70
C VAL A 35 2.51 -23.43 7.95
N GLY A 36 2.29 -23.26 6.65
CA GLY A 36 1.60 -24.25 5.81
C GLY A 36 2.33 -25.59 5.74
N ALA A 37 3.66 -25.56 5.63
CA ALA A 37 4.50 -26.75 5.65
C ALA A 37 4.45 -27.45 7.02
N ALA A 38 4.51 -26.69 8.12
CA ALA A 38 4.39 -27.24 9.47
C ALA A 38 3.04 -27.94 9.69
N ILE A 39 1.93 -27.31 9.27
CA ILE A 39 0.59 -27.91 9.35
C ILE A 39 0.52 -29.17 8.49
N SER A 40 1.08 -29.13 7.27
CA SER A 40 1.09 -30.26 6.34
C SER A 40 1.90 -31.44 6.87
N LEU A 41 3.06 -31.17 7.49
CA LEU A 41 3.90 -32.19 8.13
C LEU A 41 3.22 -32.80 9.35
N LEU A 42 2.58 -31.96 10.20
CA LEU A 42 1.82 -32.44 11.35
C LEU A 42 0.68 -33.36 10.91
N PHE A 43 -0.12 -32.92 9.93
CA PHE A 43 -1.21 -33.71 9.39
C PHE A 43 -0.71 -34.99 8.72
N GLY A 44 0.39 -34.93 7.96
CA GLY A 44 1.04 -36.08 7.36
C GLY A 44 1.50 -37.11 8.39
N ALA A 45 2.11 -36.66 9.49
CA ALA A 45 2.53 -37.51 10.59
C ALA A 45 1.34 -38.15 11.31
N MET A 46 0.27 -37.39 11.58
CA MET A 46 -0.96 -37.93 12.17
C MET A 46 -1.62 -38.98 11.27
N MET A 47 -1.65 -38.75 9.95
CA MET A 47 -2.22 -39.69 8.99
C MET A 47 -1.39 -40.96 8.88
N TYR A 48 -0.06 -40.83 8.87
CA TYR A 48 0.84 -41.98 8.90
C TYR A 48 0.68 -42.80 10.20
N GLN A 49 0.59 -42.14 11.35
CA GLN A 49 0.35 -42.81 12.63
C GLN A 49 -0.98 -43.58 12.61
N ALA A 50 -2.07 -42.94 12.16
CA ALA A 50 -3.38 -43.58 12.04
C ALA A 50 -3.35 -44.79 11.09
N HIS A 51 -2.58 -44.72 10.00
CA HIS A 51 -2.42 -45.83 9.06
C HIS A 51 -1.66 -47.02 9.67
N VAL A 52 -0.57 -46.74 10.39
CA VAL A 52 0.21 -47.78 11.09
C VAL A 52 -0.64 -48.45 12.17
N GLU A 53 -1.36 -47.69 12.99
CA GLU A 53 -2.26 -48.23 14.02
C GLU A 53 -3.35 -49.12 13.40
N ALA A 54 -3.96 -48.69 12.29
CA ALA A 54 -4.98 -49.48 11.59
C ALA A 54 -4.44 -50.82 11.07
N THR A 55 -3.17 -50.86 10.66
CA THR A 55 -2.57 -52.07 10.05
C THR A 55 -1.97 -53.02 11.08
N GLN A 56 -1.51 -52.51 12.23
CA GLN A 56 -0.96 -53.34 13.32
C GLN A 56 -2.00 -54.21 14.04
N LEU A 57 -3.28 -53.84 13.96
CA LEU A 57 -4.38 -54.59 14.58
C LEU A 57 -4.79 -55.85 13.81
N ILE A 58 -4.23 -56.06 12.62
CA ILE A 58 -4.57 -57.19 11.75
C ILE A 58 -3.37 -58.14 11.71
N ASP A 59 -3.55 -59.39 12.11
CA ASP A 59 -2.52 -60.42 11.97
C ASP A 59 -2.40 -60.82 10.49
N MET A 60 -1.39 -60.29 9.80
CA MET A 60 -1.24 -60.41 8.34
C MET A 60 -0.16 -61.42 7.94
N PRO A 61 -0.43 -62.32 6.97
CA PRO A 61 0.58 -63.23 6.40
C PRO A 61 1.64 -62.48 5.59
N ASP A 62 2.84 -63.05 5.47
CA ASP A 62 4.03 -62.41 4.89
C ASP A 62 3.85 -61.74 3.50
N PRO A 63 3.17 -62.33 2.50
CA PRO A 63 2.97 -61.66 1.20
C PRO A 63 2.09 -60.39 1.33
N LEU A 64 1.21 -60.33 2.32
CA LEU A 64 0.37 -59.16 2.58
C LEU A 64 1.17 -58.06 3.30
N ARG A 65 2.12 -58.42 4.17
CA ARG A 65 3.02 -57.48 4.86
C ARG A 65 3.94 -56.72 3.88
N GLU A 66 4.47 -57.38 2.86
CA GLU A 66 5.27 -56.70 1.83
C GLU A 66 4.44 -55.74 0.99
N ALA A 67 3.21 -56.14 0.63
CA ALA A 67 2.27 -55.27 -0.07
C ALA A 67 1.92 -54.01 0.74
N VAL A 68 1.70 -54.14 2.06
CA VAL A 68 1.48 -53.00 2.98
C VAL A 68 2.69 -52.05 3.00
N LYS A 69 3.91 -52.56 3.16
CA LYS A 69 5.12 -51.70 3.18
C LYS A 69 5.28 -50.88 1.89
N SER A 70 4.94 -51.46 0.75
CA SER A 70 4.97 -50.74 -0.54
C SER A 70 3.91 -49.63 -0.62
N GLN A 71 2.74 -49.85 0.01
CA GLN A 71 1.70 -48.84 0.14
C GLN A 71 2.11 -47.71 1.10
N ASP A 72 2.77 -48.03 2.22
CA ASP A 72 3.32 -47.03 3.14
C ASP A 72 4.29 -46.08 2.44
N ALA A 73 5.22 -46.63 1.64
CA ALA A 73 6.16 -45.84 0.86
C ALA A 73 5.45 -44.97 -0.19
N THR A 74 4.41 -45.50 -0.84
CA THR A 74 3.59 -44.77 -1.81
C THR A 74 2.83 -43.63 -1.13
N LEU A 75 2.26 -43.87 0.04
CA LEU A 75 1.53 -42.89 0.85
C LEU A 75 2.47 -41.77 1.30
N LEU A 76 3.66 -42.10 1.81
CA LEU A 76 4.68 -41.11 2.18
C LEU A 76 5.10 -40.24 0.99
N TRP A 77 5.34 -40.83 -0.18
CA TRP A 77 5.65 -40.08 -1.40
C TRP A 77 4.51 -39.16 -1.83
N LEU A 78 3.27 -39.62 -1.73
CA LEU A 78 2.09 -38.83 -2.07
C LEU A 78 1.89 -37.65 -1.11
N VAL A 79 2.11 -37.86 0.19
CA VAL A 79 2.10 -36.78 1.21
C VAL A 79 3.18 -35.74 0.91
N MET A 80 4.41 -36.19 0.60
CA MET A 80 5.51 -35.29 0.23
C MET A 80 5.20 -34.50 -1.05
N ALA A 81 4.64 -35.16 -2.08
CA ALA A 81 4.25 -34.49 -3.31
C ALA A 81 3.18 -33.41 -3.08
N ILE A 82 2.15 -33.73 -2.30
CA ILE A 82 1.10 -32.77 -1.90
C ILE A 82 1.69 -31.62 -1.10
N ALA A 83 2.60 -31.89 -0.15
CA ALA A 83 3.25 -30.85 0.65
C ALA A 83 4.05 -29.86 -0.22
N VAL A 84 4.78 -30.36 -1.24
CA VAL A 84 5.51 -29.51 -2.20
C VAL A 84 4.54 -28.66 -3.02
N VAL A 85 3.48 -29.26 -3.56
CA VAL A 85 2.46 -28.53 -4.34
C VAL A 85 1.79 -27.45 -3.48
N MET A 86 1.47 -27.78 -2.23
CA MET A 86 0.88 -26.85 -1.27
C MET A 86 1.83 -25.67 -0.97
N ALA A 87 3.12 -25.95 -0.76
CA ALA A 87 4.12 -24.92 -0.52
C ALA A 87 4.24 -23.95 -1.71
N VAL A 88 4.24 -24.46 -2.94
CA VAL A 88 4.26 -23.62 -4.16
C VAL A 88 2.98 -22.79 -4.26
N ALA A 89 1.81 -23.41 -4.03
CA ALA A 89 0.51 -22.73 -4.08
C ALA A 89 0.43 -21.60 -3.04
N LEU A 90 0.84 -21.86 -1.79
CA LEU A 90 0.90 -20.86 -0.73
C LEU A 90 1.93 -19.76 -1.02
N GLY A 91 3.06 -20.10 -1.63
CA GLY A 91 4.05 -19.11 -2.07
C GLY A 91 3.48 -18.13 -3.10
N LEU A 92 2.83 -18.67 -4.14
CA LEU A 92 2.18 -17.85 -5.18
C LEU A 92 1.03 -17.02 -4.59
N PHE A 93 0.22 -17.62 -3.73
CA PHE A 93 -0.87 -16.92 -3.03
C PHE A 93 -0.35 -15.81 -2.12
N GLY A 94 0.70 -16.08 -1.36
CA GLY A 94 1.36 -15.10 -0.48
C GLY A 94 1.86 -13.88 -1.26
N ILE A 95 2.50 -14.09 -2.40
CA ILE A 95 2.92 -13.00 -3.30
C ILE A 95 1.71 -12.21 -3.80
N LEU A 96 0.65 -12.89 -4.24
CA LEU A 96 -0.57 -12.23 -4.74
C LEU A 96 -1.21 -11.35 -3.65
N VAL A 97 -1.36 -11.87 -2.44
CA VAL A 97 -1.98 -11.15 -1.32
C VAL A 97 -1.08 -9.99 -0.88
N THR A 98 0.21 -10.22 -0.68
CA THR A 98 1.14 -9.19 -0.22
C THR A 98 1.27 -8.04 -1.23
N HIS A 99 1.14 -8.29 -2.53
CA HIS A 99 1.10 -7.23 -3.54
C HIS A 99 -0.13 -6.29 -3.41
N ARG A 100 -1.29 -6.81 -2.95
CA ARG A 100 -2.51 -6.00 -2.73
C ARG A 100 -2.39 -5.02 -1.55
N VAL A 101 -1.37 -5.22 -0.69
CA VAL A 101 -1.09 -4.39 0.49
C VAL A 101 0.15 -3.52 0.27
N ALA A 102 1.25 -4.11 -0.20
CA ALA A 102 2.55 -3.43 -0.34
C ALA A 102 2.51 -2.27 -1.33
N GLY A 103 1.76 -2.39 -2.43
CA GLY A 103 1.64 -1.33 -3.42
C GLY A 103 1.04 -0.04 -2.85
N PRO A 104 -0.15 -0.09 -2.24
CA PRO A 104 -0.73 1.05 -1.54
C PRO A 104 0.14 1.60 -0.41
N MET A 105 0.85 0.74 0.33
CA MET A 105 1.72 1.15 1.43
C MET A 105 2.89 2.02 0.97
N TYR A 106 3.47 1.70 -0.18
CA TYR A 106 4.52 2.52 -0.81
C TYR A 106 4.01 3.93 -1.16
N VAL A 107 2.81 4.01 -1.74
CA VAL A 107 2.20 5.31 -2.08
C VAL A 107 1.90 6.11 -0.81
N PHE A 108 1.39 5.44 0.23
CA PHE A 108 1.11 6.08 1.51
C PHE A 108 2.38 6.65 2.16
N SER A 109 3.50 5.92 2.11
CA SER A 109 4.79 6.40 2.63
C SER A 109 5.25 7.69 1.96
N HIS A 110 5.05 7.80 0.64
CA HIS A 110 5.32 9.04 -0.09
C HIS A 110 4.41 10.18 0.36
N TYR A 111 3.11 9.95 0.54
CA TYR A 111 2.19 10.97 1.04
C TYR A 111 2.54 11.46 2.44
N MET A 112 2.98 10.55 3.32
CA MET A 112 3.48 10.90 4.65
C MET A 112 4.73 11.78 4.57
N SER A 113 5.65 11.48 3.65
CA SER A 113 6.83 12.34 3.43
C SER A 113 6.42 13.75 2.98
N VAL A 114 5.48 13.86 2.03
CA VAL A 114 5.02 15.17 1.53
C VAL A 114 4.32 15.98 2.62
N LEU A 115 3.50 15.34 3.45
CA LEU A 115 2.89 15.96 4.64
C LEU A 115 3.95 16.37 5.67
N GLY A 116 4.99 15.56 5.86
CA GLY A 116 6.14 15.88 6.71
C GLY A 116 6.90 17.14 6.26
N ASP A 117 6.95 17.40 4.95
CA ASP A 117 7.51 18.63 4.38
C ASP A 117 6.59 19.86 4.55
N GLY A 118 5.42 19.70 5.18
CA GLY A 118 4.40 20.76 5.31
C GLY A 118 3.64 21.05 4.01
N ARG A 119 3.63 20.10 3.07
CA ARG A 119 2.90 20.19 1.79
C ARG A 119 1.75 19.20 1.75
N PHE A 120 0.79 19.40 0.84
CA PHE A 120 -0.34 18.51 0.69
C PHE A 120 -0.19 17.63 -0.57
N PRO A 121 -0.17 16.29 -0.43
CA PRO A 121 -0.01 15.40 -1.56
C PRO A 121 -1.28 15.35 -2.42
N MET A 122 -1.11 15.13 -3.73
CA MET A 122 -2.23 14.86 -4.62
C MET A 122 -2.73 13.43 -4.42
N LEU A 123 -3.81 13.29 -3.66
CA LEU A 123 -4.34 11.97 -3.32
C LEU A 123 -5.09 11.33 -4.50
N ARG A 124 -4.84 10.04 -4.74
CA ARG A 124 -5.44 9.24 -5.81
C ARG A 124 -6.26 8.09 -5.21
N PRO A 125 -7.35 7.65 -5.86
CA PRO A 125 -8.04 6.45 -5.41
C PRO A 125 -7.15 5.20 -5.55
N LEU A 126 -7.29 4.28 -4.60
CA LEU A 126 -6.68 2.95 -4.65
C LEU A 126 -7.32 2.07 -5.74
N ARG A 127 -6.64 1.00 -6.14
CA ARG A 127 -7.21 0.03 -7.09
C ARG A 127 -8.38 -0.69 -6.43
N LYS A 128 -9.32 -1.16 -7.27
CA LYS A 128 -10.51 -1.89 -6.80
C LYS A 128 -10.21 -3.15 -5.98
N LYS A 129 -9.02 -3.73 -6.07
CA LYS A 129 -8.64 -4.94 -5.32
C LYS A 129 -7.69 -4.64 -4.16
N ASP A 130 -7.36 -3.39 -3.87
CA ASP A 130 -6.44 -3.11 -2.78
C ASP A 130 -7.17 -3.24 -1.42
N GLU A 131 -6.48 -3.76 -0.41
CA GLU A 131 -7.07 -4.02 0.92
C GLU A 131 -7.16 -2.75 1.78
N LEU A 132 -6.28 -1.77 1.55
CA LEU A 132 -6.16 -0.56 2.38
C LEU A 132 -7.15 0.56 2.02
N LYS A 133 -8.26 0.27 1.33
CA LYS A 133 -9.18 1.32 0.86
C LYS A 133 -9.86 2.09 1.98
N SER A 134 -10.40 1.39 2.97
CA SER A 134 -11.09 2.02 4.12
C SER A 134 -10.15 2.95 4.88
N PHE A 135 -8.91 2.50 5.11
CA PHE A 135 -7.84 3.33 5.66
C PHE A 135 -7.59 4.57 4.80
N TYR A 136 -7.54 4.40 3.48
CA TYR A 136 -7.31 5.50 2.55
C TYR A 136 -8.44 6.54 2.53
N GLU A 137 -9.69 6.10 2.64
CA GLU A 137 -10.85 6.99 2.72
C GLU A 137 -10.78 7.89 3.97
N VAL A 138 -10.47 7.30 5.12
CA VAL A 138 -10.26 8.04 6.37
C VAL A 138 -9.07 9.00 6.22
N PHE A 139 -7.98 8.53 5.63
CA PHE A 139 -6.79 9.36 5.39
C PHE A 139 -7.10 10.54 4.46
N HIS A 140 -7.84 10.33 3.38
CA HIS A 140 -8.31 11.39 2.48
C HIS A 140 -9.11 12.45 3.23
N GLY A 141 -10.05 12.03 4.08
CA GLY A 141 -10.82 12.93 4.92
C GLY A 141 -9.91 13.77 5.83
N ALA A 142 -8.96 13.14 6.52
CA ALA A 142 -8.01 13.84 7.40
C ALA A 142 -7.17 14.88 6.64
N VAL A 143 -6.62 14.53 5.48
CA VAL A 143 -5.84 15.46 4.64
C VAL A 143 -6.70 16.61 4.13
N ALA A 144 -7.94 16.35 3.72
CA ALA A 144 -8.87 17.39 3.29
C ALA A 144 -9.16 18.39 4.43
N THR A 145 -9.47 17.89 5.64
CA THR A 145 -9.69 18.74 6.82
C THR A 145 -8.44 19.53 7.20
N MET A 146 -7.25 18.94 7.11
CA MET A 146 -5.98 19.66 7.36
C MET A 146 -5.79 20.80 6.35
N LYS A 147 -6.05 20.55 5.07
CA LYS A 147 -5.93 21.53 3.98
C LYS A 147 -6.89 22.70 4.19
N GLU A 148 -8.14 22.43 4.56
CA GLU A 148 -9.13 23.46 4.87
C GLU A 148 -8.74 24.28 6.10
N ARG A 149 -8.27 23.61 7.16
CA ARG A 149 -7.81 24.28 8.38
C ARG A 149 -6.63 25.21 8.12
N ASP A 150 -5.66 24.79 7.31
CA ASP A 150 -4.49 25.61 7.01
C ASP A 150 -4.85 26.81 6.12
N LYS A 151 -5.79 26.62 5.18
CA LYS A 151 -6.38 27.74 4.42
C LYS A 151 -7.10 28.74 5.32
N ALA A 152 -7.91 28.27 6.26
CA ALA A 152 -8.64 29.11 7.22
C ALA A 152 -7.67 29.89 8.13
N ARG A 153 -6.67 29.21 8.70
CA ARG A 153 -5.62 29.84 9.52
C ARG A 153 -4.82 30.86 8.74
N GLY A 154 -4.47 30.57 7.49
CA GLY A 154 -3.80 31.54 6.64
C GLY A 154 -4.65 32.79 6.39
N ALA A 155 -5.95 32.63 6.14
CA ALA A 155 -6.86 33.76 6.00
C ALA A 155 -6.95 34.61 7.29
N GLU A 156 -7.05 33.94 8.45
CA GLU A 156 -7.04 34.60 9.77
C GLU A 156 -5.75 35.40 10.02
N LEU A 157 -4.59 34.79 9.77
CA LEU A 157 -3.29 35.47 9.92
C LEU A 157 -3.16 36.68 8.98
N LYS A 158 -3.71 36.62 7.76
CA LYS A 158 -3.77 37.78 6.85
C LYS A 158 -4.61 38.92 7.44
N MET A 159 -5.76 38.61 8.05
CA MET A 159 -6.59 39.62 8.69
C MET A 159 -5.86 40.26 9.88
N ILE A 160 -5.22 39.46 10.73
CA ILE A 160 -4.44 39.96 11.87
C ILE A 160 -3.31 40.87 11.40
N ALA A 161 -2.55 40.45 10.38
CA ALA A 161 -1.48 41.27 9.81
C ALA A 161 -2.00 42.62 9.28
N ALA A 162 -3.15 42.62 8.58
CA ALA A 162 -3.77 43.85 8.09
C ALA A 162 -4.23 44.77 9.22
N SER A 163 -4.81 44.24 10.29
CA SER A 163 -5.19 45.03 11.48
C SER A 163 -3.99 45.64 12.19
N ILE A 164 -2.86 44.91 12.27
CA ILE A 164 -1.61 45.44 12.85
C ILE A 164 -1.07 46.60 11.99
N GLU A 165 -1.10 46.47 10.66
CA GLU A 165 -0.68 47.53 9.74
C GLU A 165 -1.55 48.78 9.84
N GLU A 166 -2.87 48.61 9.95
CA GLU A 166 -3.79 49.73 10.13
C GLU A 166 -3.56 50.44 11.48
N ALA A 167 -3.33 49.69 12.55
CA ALA A 167 -3.00 50.25 13.86
C ALA A 167 -1.65 50.98 13.85
N ALA A 168 -0.63 50.40 13.20
CA ALA A 168 0.68 51.01 13.01
C ALA A 168 0.59 52.33 12.23
N ALA A 169 -0.28 52.42 11.21
CA ALA A 169 -0.51 53.65 10.46
C ALA A 169 -1.07 54.79 11.32
N LYS A 170 -1.79 54.47 12.41
CA LYS A 170 -2.36 55.44 13.36
C LYS A 170 -1.39 55.85 14.48
N ALA A 171 -0.28 55.13 14.66
CA ALA A 171 0.69 55.35 15.74
C ALA A 171 2.14 55.26 15.20
N PRO A 172 2.70 56.37 14.68
CA PRO A 172 4.02 56.40 14.03
C PRO A 172 5.15 55.85 14.91
N ASP A 173 5.10 56.12 16.21
CA ASP A 173 6.11 55.68 17.18
C ASP A 173 6.09 54.15 17.39
N ALA A 174 4.92 53.52 17.25
CA ALA A 174 4.75 52.07 17.34
C ALA A 174 4.93 51.36 15.98
N ALA A 175 4.85 52.09 14.87
CA ALA A 175 4.89 51.53 13.52
C ALA A 175 6.20 50.79 13.22
N ALA A 176 7.34 51.36 13.66
CA ALA A 176 8.65 50.74 13.49
C ALA A 176 8.78 49.40 14.23
N ALA A 177 8.14 49.26 15.41
CA ALA A 177 8.17 48.05 16.21
C ALA A 177 7.18 46.97 15.71
N LEU A 178 6.05 47.37 15.15
CA LEU A 178 4.98 46.45 14.73
C LEU A 178 5.16 45.89 13.30
N LYS A 179 5.85 46.63 12.43
CA LYS A 179 6.05 46.25 11.02
C LYS A 179 6.69 44.85 10.84
N PRO A 180 7.76 44.45 11.56
CA PRO A 180 8.34 43.12 11.41
C PRO A 180 7.35 41.99 11.76
N SER A 181 6.53 42.20 12.77
CA SER A 181 5.51 41.22 13.19
C SER A 181 4.41 41.07 12.14
N ALA A 182 3.94 42.16 11.56
CA ALA A 182 2.95 42.12 10.47
C ALA A 182 3.50 41.40 9.23
N GLU A 183 4.74 41.69 8.83
CA GLU A 183 5.42 41.03 7.72
C GLU A 183 5.59 39.52 7.96
N MET A 184 6.00 39.13 9.18
CA MET A 184 6.12 37.72 9.59
C MET A 184 4.77 36.99 9.51
N LEU A 185 3.70 37.60 10.02
CA LEU A 185 2.36 37.01 9.97
C LEU A 185 1.85 36.87 8.54
N ARG A 186 2.09 37.86 7.67
CA ARG A 186 1.78 37.75 6.23
C ARG A 186 2.54 36.62 5.57
N ALA A 187 3.85 36.52 5.81
CA ALA A 187 4.68 35.46 5.24
C ALA A 187 4.22 34.06 5.69
N MET A 188 3.87 33.90 6.98
CA MET A 188 3.28 32.66 7.50
C MET A 188 1.94 32.35 6.84
N ALA A 189 1.07 33.35 6.70
CA ALA A 189 -0.22 33.19 6.08
C ALA A 189 -0.12 32.76 4.61
N ASP A 190 0.75 33.41 3.85
CA ASP A 190 1.02 33.07 2.46
C ASP A 190 1.58 31.66 2.35
N LYS A 191 2.51 31.26 3.23
CA LYS A 191 3.04 29.90 3.25
C LYS A 191 1.93 28.85 3.45
N LEU A 192 1.03 29.06 4.41
CA LEU A 192 -0.09 28.14 4.66
C LEU A 192 -1.07 28.08 3.49
N ILE A 193 -1.46 29.23 2.94
CA ILE A 193 -2.40 29.29 1.81
C ILE A 193 -1.79 28.67 0.57
N VAL A 194 -0.53 28.98 0.26
CA VAL A 194 0.18 28.41 -0.90
C VAL A 194 0.29 26.91 -0.74
N ALA A 195 0.78 26.41 0.40
CA ALA A 195 0.89 24.96 0.64
C ALA A 195 -0.47 24.26 0.46
N ALA A 196 -1.55 24.85 0.99
CA ALA A 196 -2.91 24.34 0.85
C ALA A 196 -3.53 24.56 -0.53
N SER A 197 -2.93 25.34 -1.43
CA SER A 197 -3.49 25.63 -2.77
C SER A 197 -2.69 25.01 -3.91
N THR A 198 -1.39 24.78 -3.72
CA THR A 198 -0.57 24.08 -4.71
C THR A 198 -0.85 22.58 -4.69
N GLU A 199 -1.40 22.07 -5.79
CA GLU A 199 -1.39 20.63 -6.06
C GLU A 199 0.03 20.22 -6.45
N GLU A 200 0.56 19.18 -5.79
CA GLU A 200 1.84 18.61 -6.17
C GLU A 200 1.80 18.12 -7.63
N PRO A 201 2.86 18.35 -8.43
CA PRO A 201 2.90 17.89 -9.81
C PRO A 201 2.66 16.38 -9.88
N ALA A 202 1.73 15.98 -10.74
CA ALA A 202 1.35 14.59 -10.91
C ALA A 202 2.59 13.71 -11.18
N THR A 203 2.80 12.70 -10.33
CA THR A 203 3.79 11.64 -10.51
C THR A 203 3.61 10.97 -11.90
N PRO A 204 4.66 10.33 -12.46
CA PRO A 204 4.54 9.58 -13.71
C PRO A 204 3.36 8.59 -13.71
N GLY A 205 3.08 8.01 -12.54
CA GLY A 205 1.96 7.10 -12.35
C GLY A 205 0.58 7.77 -12.32
N GLN A 206 0.49 9.05 -12.01
CA GLN A 206 -0.73 9.87 -12.11
C GLN A 206 -0.92 10.42 -13.53
N LYS A 207 0.16 10.85 -14.20
CA LYS A 207 0.13 11.27 -15.61
C LYS A 207 -0.39 10.16 -16.53
N ALA A 208 0.09 8.93 -16.34
CA ALA A 208 -0.36 7.76 -17.10
C ALA A 208 -1.85 7.41 -16.87
N GLU A 209 -2.36 7.59 -15.64
CA GLU A 209 -3.78 7.33 -15.35
C GLU A 209 -4.68 8.43 -15.92
N LYS A 210 -4.28 9.70 -15.79
CA LYS A 210 -5.02 10.83 -16.37
C LYS A 210 -5.10 10.69 -17.89
N ALA A 211 -4.00 10.29 -18.55
CA ALA A 211 -3.97 9.97 -19.98
C ALA A 211 -4.86 8.76 -20.35
N SER A 212 -4.95 7.74 -19.49
CA SER A 212 -5.81 6.58 -19.74
C SER A 212 -7.30 6.85 -19.50
N ARG A 213 -7.67 7.85 -18.70
CA ARG A 213 -9.07 8.25 -18.46
C ARG A 213 -9.57 9.28 -19.47
N ALA A 214 -8.66 10.02 -20.10
CA ALA A 214 -8.98 11.04 -21.11
C ALA A 214 -9.07 10.47 -22.55
N ALA A 215 -8.84 9.17 -22.73
CA ALA A 215 -8.78 8.48 -24.02
C ALA A 215 -9.72 7.27 -24.05
#